data_AF-A0AAV3SHE2-F1
#
_entry.id   AF-A0AAV3SHE2-F1
#
_cell.length_a   1.000
_cell.length_b   1.000
_cell.length_c   1.000
_cell.angle_alpha   90.00
_cell.angle_beta   90.00
_cell.angle_gamma   90.00
#
_symmetry.space_group_name_H-M   'P 1'
#
loop_
_entity.id
_entity.type
_entity.pdbx_description
1 polymer ?
#
loop_
_entity_poly.entity_id
_entity_poly.type
_entity_poly.pdbx_seq_one_letter_code
_entity_poly.pdbx_strand_id
1 'polypeptide(L)'
;MSEPRVPGARGGEVSLPCGESVAVAELDMGVREFDCDCGARHAVVMDVHPPSRFVPESLVAILRETIDSTDGEEFDTMHLMGVVLEEFPEKIVAEDVSEDSSVGYALLWIADFDARRLHEIVVELIVELMEHAVSHADDTATASEFEEQMHAFDVEEFVDRYRRERDFEHETDTPA
;
A
#
# COMPACT_ATOMS: atom_id res chain seq x y z
N MET A 1 -33.14 30.41 -1.28
CA MET A 1 -31.99 30.83 -0.47
C MET A 1 -30.85 29.97 -0.94
N SER A 2 -29.92 30.52 -1.70
CA SER A 2 -28.77 29.80 -2.22
C SER A 2 -27.64 29.98 -1.22
N GLU A 3 -27.13 28.91 -0.60
CA GLU A 3 -25.95 29.03 0.25
C GLU A 3 -24.79 29.70 -0.52
N PRO A 4 -23.99 30.55 0.15
CA PRO A 4 -22.86 31.22 -0.47
C PRO A 4 -21.79 30.18 -0.84
N ARG A 5 -21.60 29.93 -2.13
CA ARG A 5 -20.50 29.08 -2.63
C ARG A 5 -19.19 29.86 -2.48
N VAL A 6 -18.41 29.48 -1.48
CA VAL A 6 -17.01 29.88 -1.34
C VAL A 6 -16.20 29.13 -2.42
N PRO A 7 -15.52 29.83 -3.34
CA PRO A 7 -14.55 29.20 -4.23
C PRO A 7 -13.39 28.68 -3.38
N GLY A 8 -13.28 27.35 -3.27
CA GLY A 8 -12.34 26.65 -2.38
C GLY A 8 -12.96 25.46 -1.64
N ALA A 9 -14.29 25.36 -1.60
CA ALA A 9 -15.01 24.28 -0.91
C ALA A 9 -15.36 23.11 -1.85
N ARG A 10 -14.33 22.44 -2.37
CA ARG A 10 -14.37 21.03 -2.83
C ARG A 10 -12.96 20.47 -2.74
N GLY A 11 -12.43 20.35 -1.53
CA GLY A 11 -11.46 19.28 -1.30
C GLY A 11 -12.20 17.98 -1.60
N GLY A 12 -11.63 17.11 -2.44
CA GLY A 12 -12.31 15.88 -2.86
C GLY A 12 -12.85 15.12 -1.65
N GLU A 13 -14.10 14.65 -1.72
CA GLU A 13 -14.60 13.65 -0.77
C GLU A 13 -14.43 12.29 -1.43
N VAL A 14 -13.80 11.36 -0.71
CA VAL A 14 -13.64 9.97 -1.14
C VAL A 14 -14.74 9.15 -0.49
N SER A 15 -15.51 8.42 -1.30
CA SER A 15 -16.50 7.45 -0.79
C SER A 15 -15.81 6.14 -0.45
N LEU A 16 -15.97 5.67 0.78
CA LEU A 16 -15.27 4.51 1.31
C LEU A 16 -16.09 3.23 1.10
N PRO A 17 -15.44 2.05 1.01
CA PRO A 17 -16.15 0.77 0.87
C PRO A 17 -17.08 0.44 2.05
N CYS A 18 -16.81 0.99 3.24
CA CYS A 18 -17.65 0.84 4.43
C CYS A 18 -18.95 1.66 4.35
N GLY A 19 -19.09 2.55 3.37
CA GLY A 19 -20.25 3.42 3.15
C GLY A 19 -20.11 4.84 3.69
N GLU A 20 -19.04 5.13 4.44
CA GLU A 20 -18.72 6.48 4.91
C GLU A 20 -17.92 7.27 3.86
N SER A 21 -17.65 8.54 4.13
CA SER A 21 -16.79 9.38 3.28
C SER A 21 -15.73 10.10 4.11
N VAL A 22 -14.61 10.42 3.49
CA VAL A 22 -13.53 11.23 4.10
C VAL A 22 -13.09 12.34 3.15
N ALA A 23 -12.77 13.51 3.69
CA ALA A 23 -12.21 14.59 2.90
C ALA A 23 -10.72 14.34 2.66
N VAL A 24 -10.27 14.45 1.40
CA VAL A 24 -8.86 14.29 1.00
C VAL A 24 -7.93 15.20 1.81
N ALA A 25 -8.38 16.43 2.11
CA ALA A 25 -7.63 17.40 2.89
C ALA A 25 -7.39 17.01 4.37
N GLU A 26 -8.10 16.00 4.88
CA GLU A 26 -7.91 15.46 6.24
C GLU A 26 -6.82 14.37 6.28
N LEU A 27 -6.38 13.89 5.12
CA LEU A 27 -5.38 12.84 4.99
C LEU A 27 -4.00 13.45 4.72
N ASP A 28 -3.20 13.57 5.77
CA ASP A 28 -1.81 14.02 5.70
C ASP A 28 -0.89 12.92 5.11
N MET A 29 0.19 13.32 4.44
CA MET A 29 1.15 12.39 3.83
C MET A 29 1.79 11.42 4.82
N GLY A 30 1.83 11.72 6.12
CA GLY A 30 2.35 10.83 7.15
C GLY A 30 1.37 9.76 7.64
N VAL A 31 0.06 9.88 7.33
CA VAL A 31 -0.94 8.98 7.91
C VAL A 31 -0.78 7.55 7.40
N ARG A 32 -1.06 6.59 8.28
CA ARG A 32 -1.11 5.16 7.91
C ARG A 32 -2.50 4.59 7.95
N GLU A 33 -3.32 5.13 8.82
CA GLU A 33 -4.72 4.81 8.97
C GLU A 33 -5.42 5.97 9.66
N PHE A 34 -6.74 5.98 9.62
CA PHE A 34 -7.58 6.88 10.41
C PHE A 34 -8.73 6.11 11.05
N ASP A 35 -9.25 6.63 12.17
CA ASP A 35 -10.49 6.15 12.78
C ASP A 35 -11.68 6.65 11.96
N CYS A 36 -12.47 5.74 11.42
CA CYS A 36 -13.63 6.04 10.59
C CYS A 36 -14.92 6.08 11.43
N ASP A 37 -15.91 6.85 10.98
CA ASP A 37 -17.23 6.93 11.60
C ASP A 37 -17.99 5.59 11.62
N CYS A 38 -17.60 4.62 10.77
CA CYS A 38 -18.11 3.25 10.82
C CYS A 38 -17.66 2.48 12.08
N GLY A 39 -16.69 3.02 12.83
CA GLY A 39 -16.13 2.44 14.06
C GLY A 39 -14.91 1.54 13.86
N ALA A 40 -14.43 1.39 12.62
CA ALA A 40 -13.19 0.69 12.29
C ALA A 40 -12.06 1.67 11.94
N ARG A 41 -10.85 1.15 11.75
CA ARG A 41 -9.71 1.90 11.19
C ARG A 41 -9.52 1.52 9.74
N HIS A 42 -9.21 2.50 8.92
CA HIS A 42 -8.99 2.31 7.49
C HIS A 42 -7.57 2.68 7.12
N ALA A 43 -6.84 1.74 6.51
CA ALA A 43 -5.48 1.95 6.06
C ALA A 43 -5.44 2.96 4.91
N VAL A 44 -4.38 3.74 4.87
CA VAL A 44 -4.13 4.77 3.85
C VAL A 44 -2.75 4.57 3.26
N VAL A 45 -2.70 4.58 1.93
CA VAL A 45 -1.47 4.56 1.13
C VAL A 45 -1.57 5.66 0.08
N MET A 46 -0.46 6.33 -0.18
CA MET A 46 -0.34 7.39 -1.18
C MET A 46 0.83 7.07 -2.11
N ASP A 47 0.83 7.60 -3.33
CA ASP A 47 1.91 7.40 -4.31
C ASP A 47 3.27 7.88 -3.82
N VAL A 48 3.29 8.89 -2.95
CA VAL A 48 4.52 9.39 -2.31
C VAL A 48 5.14 8.42 -1.30
N HIS A 49 4.41 7.42 -0.82
CA HIS A 49 4.95 6.41 0.11
C HIS A 49 5.83 5.44 -0.67
N PRO A 50 7.07 5.14 -0.24
CA PRO A 50 7.88 4.13 -0.91
C PRO A 50 7.39 2.71 -0.56
N PRO A 51 7.61 1.70 -1.43
CA PRO A 51 7.34 0.29 -1.11
C PRO A 51 8.05 -0.18 0.16
N SER A 52 9.15 0.49 0.52
CA SER A 52 9.88 0.21 1.75
C SER A 52 9.12 0.53 3.04
N ARG A 53 7.94 1.11 2.93
CA ARG A 53 6.95 1.15 4.01
C ARG A 53 6.49 -0.25 4.44
N PHE A 54 6.48 -1.23 3.53
CA PHE A 54 5.99 -2.57 3.78
C PHE A 54 7.10 -3.62 3.88
N VAL A 55 8.20 -3.44 3.14
CA VAL A 55 9.27 -4.45 3.09
C VAL A 55 10.66 -3.79 3.08
N PRO A 56 11.74 -4.50 3.46
CA PRO A 56 13.10 -3.95 3.40
C PRO A 56 13.48 -3.45 2.00
N GLU A 57 14.29 -2.40 1.92
CA GLU A 57 14.82 -1.84 0.65
C GLU A 57 15.56 -2.89 -0.19
N SER A 58 16.23 -3.85 0.47
CA SER A 58 16.88 -4.96 -0.24
C SER A 58 15.88 -5.84 -0.99
N LEU A 59 14.68 -6.05 -0.43
CA LEU A 59 13.63 -6.79 -1.12
C LEU A 59 13.01 -5.95 -2.25
N VAL A 60 12.81 -4.65 -2.04
CA VAL A 60 12.35 -3.73 -3.10
C VAL A 60 13.31 -3.77 -4.31
N ALA A 61 14.62 -3.76 -4.06
CA ALA A 61 15.61 -3.89 -5.12
C ALA A 61 15.46 -5.20 -5.90
N ILE A 62 15.27 -6.33 -5.21
CA ILE A 62 15.02 -7.64 -5.85
C ILE A 62 13.74 -7.61 -6.68
N LEU A 63 12.65 -7.03 -6.16
CA LEU A 63 11.37 -6.94 -6.87
C LEU A 63 11.51 -6.12 -8.16
N ARG A 64 12.25 -5.00 -8.13
CA ARG A 64 12.54 -4.19 -9.32
C ARG A 64 13.37 -4.92 -10.37
N GLU A 65 14.25 -5.83 -9.95
CA GLU A 65 15.05 -6.64 -10.87
C GLU A 65 14.27 -7.84 -11.43
N THR A 66 13.28 -8.33 -10.70
CA THR A 66 12.59 -9.60 -11.00
C THR A 66 11.25 -9.38 -11.71
N ILE A 67 10.52 -8.33 -11.36
CA ILE A 67 9.19 -8.05 -11.89
C ILE A 67 9.31 -7.08 -13.06
N ASP A 68 9.05 -7.59 -14.27
CA ASP A 68 8.84 -6.75 -15.45
C ASP A 68 7.46 -6.07 -15.34
N SER A 69 7.45 -4.75 -15.18
CA SER A 69 6.23 -3.96 -15.23
C SER A 69 5.67 -3.90 -16.67
N THR A 70 4.35 -3.75 -16.79
CA THR A 70 3.68 -3.75 -18.10
C THR A 70 3.89 -2.44 -18.87
N ASP A 71 4.18 -1.35 -18.15
CA ASP A 71 4.44 0.00 -18.67
C ASP A 71 5.94 0.30 -18.82
N GLY A 72 6.82 -0.58 -18.33
CA GLY A 72 8.27 -0.42 -18.39
C GLY A 72 8.84 0.50 -17.32
N GLU A 73 8.04 0.89 -16.32
CA GLU A 73 8.47 1.66 -15.15
C GLU A 73 9.04 0.75 -14.06
N GLU A 74 9.88 1.27 -13.15
CA GLU A 74 10.38 0.45 -12.04
C GLU A 74 9.25 0.11 -11.07
N PHE A 75 9.28 -1.10 -10.50
CA PHE A 75 8.34 -1.49 -9.44
C PHE A 75 8.34 -0.47 -8.28
N ASP A 76 7.15 0.05 -7.99
CA ASP A 76 6.90 1.06 -6.97
C ASP A 76 5.57 0.81 -6.22
N THR A 77 5.11 1.81 -5.46
CA THR A 77 3.87 1.69 -4.67
C THR A 77 2.62 1.65 -5.54
N MET A 78 2.63 2.28 -6.72
CA MET A 78 1.51 2.19 -7.66
C MET A 78 1.35 0.76 -8.14
N HIS A 79 2.46 0.12 -8.53
CA HIS A 79 2.47 -1.29 -8.93
C HIS A 79 2.01 -2.20 -7.79
N LEU A 80 2.55 -1.99 -6.59
CA LEU A 80 2.19 -2.77 -5.42
C LEU A 80 0.70 -2.66 -5.10
N MET A 81 0.16 -1.44 -5.02
CA MET A 81 -1.26 -1.22 -4.75
C MET A 81 -2.16 -1.68 -5.89
N GLY A 82 -1.66 -1.71 -7.12
CA GLY A 82 -2.33 -2.36 -8.25
C GLY A 82 -2.61 -3.84 -7.96
N VAL A 83 -1.60 -4.58 -7.50
CA VAL A 83 -1.75 -6.01 -7.13
C VAL A 83 -2.74 -6.19 -5.97
N VAL A 84 -2.67 -5.33 -4.95
CA VAL A 84 -3.64 -5.39 -3.84
C VAL A 84 -5.07 -5.10 -4.32
N LEU A 85 -5.24 -4.12 -5.22
CA LEU A 85 -6.55 -3.77 -5.77
C LEU A 85 -7.12 -4.87 -6.67
N GLU A 86 -6.27 -5.59 -7.41
CA GLU A 86 -6.68 -6.76 -8.19
C GLU A 86 -7.23 -7.88 -7.31
N GLU A 87 -6.62 -8.14 -6.16
CA GLU A 87 -7.09 -9.17 -5.21
C GLU A 87 -8.29 -8.69 -4.37
N PHE A 88 -8.34 -7.42 -4.00
CA PHE A 88 -9.33 -6.84 -3.09
C PHE A 88 -10.13 -5.66 -3.68
N PRO A 89 -10.78 -5.81 -4.86
CA PRO A 89 -11.38 -4.69 -5.59
C PRO A 89 -12.58 -4.04 -4.88
N GLU A 90 -13.27 -4.78 -4.01
CA GLU A 90 -14.42 -4.26 -3.25
C GLU A 90 -14.03 -3.70 -1.87
N LYS A 91 -12.75 -3.84 -1.49
CA LYS A 91 -12.26 -3.47 -0.15
C LYS A 91 -11.26 -2.32 -0.18
N ILE A 92 -10.89 -1.85 -1.36
CA ILE A 92 -9.99 -0.73 -1.55
C ILE A 92 -10.63 0.25 -2.52
N VAL A 93 -10.67 1.52 -2.15
CA VAL A 93 -10.95 2.61 -3.09
C VAL A 93 -9.63 3.23 -3.52
N ALA A 94 -9.49 3.48 -4.82
CA ALA A 94 -8.36 4.18 -5.42
C ALA A 94 -8.87 5.47 -6.05
N GLU A 95 -8.30 6.61 -5.67
CA GLU A 95 -8.70 7.93 -6.15
C GLU A 95 -7.51 8.68 -6.77
N ASP A 96 -7.77 9.32 -7.90
CA ASP A 96 -6.87 10.28 -8.53
C ASP A 96 -7.22 11.68 -8.01
N VAL A 97 -6.32 12.25 -7.24
CA VAL A 97 -6.44 13.58 -6.64
C VAL A 97 -5.40 14.56 -7.21
N SER A 98 -4.80 14.24 -8.36
CA SER A 98 -3.74 15.03 -8.99
C SER A 98 -4.17 16.46 -9.35
N GLU A 99 -5.47 16.70 -9.54
CA GLU A 99 -6.03 18.04 -9.77
C GLU A 99 -6.18 18.87 -8.47
N ASP A 100 -6.07 18.25 -7.29
CA ASP A 100 -6.15 18.93 -6.00
C ASP A 100 -4.77 19.43 -5.55
N SER A 101 -4.45 20.66 -5.96
CA SER A 101 -3.20 21.33 -5.57
C SER A 101 -3.04 21.60 -4.07
N SER A 102 -4.05 21.31 -3.24
CA SER A 102 -3.95 21.49 -1.78
C SER A 102 -3.27 20.32 -1.07
N VAL A 103 -3.11 19.18 -1.75
CA VAL A 103 -2.40 18.00 -1.23
C VAL A 103 -1.08 17.75 -1.96
N GLY A 104 -0.17 17.01 -1.31
CA GLY A 104 1.18 16.75 -1.80
C GLY A 104 1.35 15.43 -2.55
N TYR A 105 0.26 14.75 -2.90
CA TYR A 105 0.22 13.42 -3.50
C TYR A 105 -0.80 13.40 -4.65
N ALA A 106 -0.65 12.48 -5.59
CA ALA A 106 -1.52 12.39 -6.77
C ALA A 106 -2.49 11.22 -6.71
N LEU A 107 -2.08 10.10 -6.09
CA LEU A 107 -2.92 8.91 -5.95
C LEU A 107 -3.11 8.54 -4.49
N LEU A 108 -4.31 8.06 -4.18
CA LEU A 108 -4.74 7.70 -2.84
C LEU A 108 -5.44 6.34 -2.86
N TRP A 109 -5.00 5.44 -1.99
CA TRP A 109 -5.69 4.18 -1.72
C TRP A 109 -6.14 4.13 -0.28
N ILE A 110 -7.42 3.80 -0.07
CA ILE A 110 -7.99 3.61 1.26
C ILE A 110 -8.63 2.23 1.35
N ALA A 111 -8.25 1.45 2.36
CA ALA A 111 -8.73 0.09 2.57
C ALA A 111 -9.77 -0.01 3.69
N ASP A 112 -10.74 -0.92 3.56
CA ASP A 112 -11.74 -1.28 4.57
C ASP A 112 -11.18 -2.17 5.70
N PHE A 113 -9.87 -2.08 5.94
CA PHE A 113 -9.16 -2.76 7.01
C PHE A 113 -8.00 -1.89 7.47
N ASP A 114 -7.46 -2.20 8.65
CA ASP A 114 -6.44 -1.36 9.28
C ASP A 114 -5.05 -1.52 8.64
N ALA A 115 -4.13 -0.62 8.97
CA ALA A 115 -2.81 -0.57 8.35
C ALA A 115 -1.94 -1.79 8.68
N ARG A 116 -2.24 -2.53 9.76
CA ARG A 116 -1.55 -3.78 10.06
C ARG A 116 -2.03 -4.85 9.10
N ARG A 117 -3.35 -5.02 8.95
CA ARG A 117 -3.90 -6.02 8.04
C ARG A 117 -3.50 -5.77 6.59
N LEU A 118 -3.47 -4.50 6.16
CA LEU A 118 -2.96 -4.14 4.83
C LEU A 118 -1.50 -4.59 4.64
N HIS A 119 -0.68 -4.42 5.67
CA HIS A 119 0.74 -4.78 5.60
C HIS A 119 0.92 -6.30 5.50
N GLU A 120 0.15 -7.09 6.26
CA GLU A 120 0.12 -8.55 6.12
C GLU A 120 -0.25 -8.96 4.69
N ILE A 121 -1.34 -8.41 4.14
CA ILE A 121 -1.80 -8.68 2.77
C ILE A 121 -0.73 -8.32 1.74
N VAL A 122 -0.10 -7.17 1.87
CA VAL A 122 0.98 -6.74 0.96
C VAL A 122 2.14 -7.74 0.97
N VAL A 123 2.53 -8.22 2.15
CA VAL A 123 3.65 -9.18 2.28
C VAL A 123 3.26 -10.54 1.72
N GLU A 124 2.02 -11.01 1.96
CA GLU A 124 1.44 -12.22 1.37
C GLU A 124 1.52 -12.15 -0.17
N LEU A 125 1.01 -11.06 -0.75
CA LEU A 125 0.98 -10.88 -2.20
C LEU A 125 2.38 -10.76 -2.82
N ILE A 126 3.34 -10.13 -2.13
CA ILE A 126 4.74 -10.09 -2.59
C ILE A 126 5.35 -11.50 -2.62
N VAL A 127 5.08 -12.32 -1.60
CA VAL A 127 5.55 -13.71 -1.56
C VAL A 127 4.96 -14.51 -2.73
N GLU A 128 3.67 -14.36 -3.00
CA GLU A 128 3.00 -15.00 -4.13
C GLU A 128 3.57 -14.55 -5.48
N LEU A 129 3.82 -13.24 -5.66
CA LEU A 129 4.46 -12.71 -6.87
C LEU A 129 5.85 -13.33 -7.10
N MET A 130 6.65 -13.46 -6.04
CA MET A 130 7.97 -14.08 -6.13
C MET A 130 7.87 -15.57 -6.48
N GLU A 131 6.90 -16.30 -5.92
CA GLU A 131 6.64 -17.70 -6.27
C GLU A 131 6.34 -17.85 -7.76
N HIS A 132 5.46 -16.99 -8.30
CA HIS A 132 5.17 -16.97 -9.72
C HIS A 132 6.42 -16.68 -10.56
N ALA A 133 7.23 -15.69 -10.20
CA ALA A 133 8.45 -15.35 -10.93
C ALA A 133 9.48 -16.51 -10.91
N VAL A 134 9.68 -17.16 -9.76
CA VAL A 134 10.60 -18.29 -9.63
C VAL A 134 10.10 -19.51 -10.39
N SER A 135 8.79 -19.78 -10.38
CA SER A 135 8.18 -20.92 -11.10
C SER A 135 8.36 -20.84 -12.62
N HIS A 136 8.55 -19.63 -13.16
CA HIS A 136 8.85 -19.40 -14.57
C HIS A 136 10.34 -19.54 -14.94
N ALA A 137 11.24 -19.56 -13.95
CA ALA A 137 12.65 -19.84 -14.19
C ALA A 137 12.84 -21.36 -14.41
N ASP A 138 13.54 -21.73 -15.48
CA ASP A 138 13.74 -23.13 -15.96
C ASP A 138 14.45 -24.09 -14.98
N ASP A 139 14.66 -23.74 -13.71
CA ASP A 139 15.32 -24.55 -12.69
C ASP A 139 14.36 -25.10 -11.62
N THR A 140 13.78 -26.25 -11.94
CA THR A 140 12.79 -26.96 -11.09
C THR A 140 13.28 -27.31 -9.67
N ALA A 141 14.59 -27.43 -9.43
CA ALA A 141 15.10 -27.72 -8.08
C ALA A 141 15.03 -26.48 -7.19
N THR A 142 15.42 -25.33 -7.73
CA THR A 142 15.37 -24.03 -7.04
C THR A 142 13.93 -23.61 -6.72
N ALA A 143 12.97 -23.92 -7.60
CA ALA A 143 11.55 -23.67 -7.35
C ALA A 143 11.02 -24.43 -6.13
N SER A 144 11.31 -25.73 -6.02
CA SER A 144 10.83 -26.55 -4.90
C SER A 144 11.38 -26.13 -3.52
N GLU A 145 12.64 -25.71 -3.45
CA GLU A 145 13.24 -25.22 -2.20
C GLU A 145 12.68 -23.84 -1.80
N PHE A 146 12.30 -23.02 -2.78
CA PHE A 146 11.66 -21.73 -2.54
C PHE A 146 10.23 -21.92 -2.02
N GLU A 147 9.44 -22.80 -2.64
CA GLU A 147 8.08 -23.14 -2.21
C GLU A 147 8.05 -23.63 -0.75
N GLU A 148 8.99 -24.50 -0.34
CA GLU A 148 9.08 -24.97 1.04
C GLU A 148 9.42 -23.83 2.03
N GLN A 149 10.29 -22.90 1.63
CA GLN A 149 10.63 -21.74 2.46
C GLN A 149 9.47 -20.75 2.58
N MET A 150 8.70 -20.55 1.52
CA MET A 150 7.52 -19.67 1.54
C MET A 150 6.41 -20.27 2.39
N HIS A 151 6.18 -21.58 2.32
CA HIS A 151 5.20 -22.24 3.20
C HIS A 151 5.59 -22.13 4.70
N ALA A 152 6.87 -22.02 5.01
CA ALA A 152 7.35 -21.83 6.37
C ALA A 152 7.42 -20.35 6.81
N PHE A 153 7.15 -19.40 5.90
CA PHE A 153 7.28 -17.98 6.18
C PHE A 153 6.11 -17.47 7.02
N ASP A 154 6.42 -16.95 8.21
CA ASP A 154 5.44 -16.35 9.11
C ASP A 154 5.28 -14.85 8.79
N VAL A 155 4.21 -14.53 8.06
CA VAL A 155 3.87 -13.15 7.66
C VAL A 155 3.59 -12.28 8.89
N GLU A 156 2.85 -12.79 9.87
CA GLU A 156 2.49 -12.02 11.06
C GLU A 156 3.74 -11.68 11.88
N GLU A 157 4.64 -12.64 12.08
CA GLU A 157 5.91 -12.41 12.77
C GLU A 157 6.80 -11.43 12.00
N PHE A 158 6.87 -11.56 10.67
CA PHE A 158 7.59 -10.62 9.83
C PHE A 158 7.05 -9.20 9.98
N VAL A 159 5.74 -9.01 9.83
CA VAL A 159 5.07 -7.70 9.93
C VAL A 159 5.28 -7.12 11.33
N ASP A 160 5.11 -7.92 12.37
CA ASP A 160 5.32 -7.49 13.75
C ASP A 160 6.75 -7.00 13.98
N ARG A 161 7.75 -7.74 13.49
CA ARG A 161 9.15 -7.32 13.60
C ARG A 161 9.42 -6.07 12.76
N TYR A 162 8.99 -6.06 11.50
CA TYR A 162 9.23 -4.95 10.58
C TYR A 162 8.62 -3.66 11.11
N ARG A 163 7.36 -3.70 11.55
CA ARG A 163 6.67 -2.54 12.12
C ARG A 163 7.37 -2.06 13.39
N ARG A 164 7.79 -2.96 14.29
CA ARG A 164 8.56 -2.57 15.49
C ARG A 164 9.89 -1.89 15.16
N GLU A 165 10.59 -2.38 14.15
CA GLU A 165 11.87 -1.82 13.70
C GLU A 165 11.70 -0.49 12.92
N ARG A 166 10.53 -0.28 12.30
CA ARG A 166 10.19 0.90 11.48
C ARG A 166 9.20 1.88 12.15
N ASP A 167 8.79 1.65 13.39
CA ASP A 167 8.03 2.62 14.20
C ASP A 167 8.94 3.72 14.74
N PHE A 168 9.65 4.30 13.77
CA PHE A 168 10.46 5.48 13.86
C PHE A 168 9.48 6.66 13.85
N GLU A 169 9.14 7.14 15.05
CA GLU A 169 8.11 8.16 15.31
C GLU A 169 8.46 9.55 14.75
N HIS A 170 9.59 9.74 14.03
CA HIS A 170 10.08 11.05 13.63
C HIS A 170 10.42 11.24 12.14
N GLU A 171 10.17 12.46 11.67
CA GLU A 171 10.40 13.00 10.32
C GLU A 171 11.86 12.92 9.81
N THR A 172 12.81 12.54 10.66
CA THR A 172 14.25 12.43 10.34
C THR A 172 14.80 11.01 10.40
N ASP A 173 13.96 10.02 10.67
CA ASP A 173 14.45 8.67 10.86
C ASP A 173 14.96 8.08 9.54
N THR A 174 16.26 7.79 9.54
CA THR A 174 17.01 7.26 8.40
C THR A 174 17.33 5.79 8.68
N PRO A 175 17.23 4.89 7.68
CA PRO A 175 17.57 3.49 7.88
C PRO A 175 19.05 3.35 8.25
N ALA A 176 19.35 2.41 9.15
CA ALA A 176 20.71 2.03 9.53
C ALA A 176 21.44 1.31 8.39
#